data_AF-A0A351KBI3-F1
#
_entry.id   AF-A0A351KBI3-F1
#
_cell.length_a   1.000
_cell.length_b   1.000
_cell.length_c   1.000
_cell.angle_alpha   90.00
_cell.angle_beta   90.00
_cell.angle_gamma   90.00
#
_symmetry.space_group_name_H-M   'P 1'
#
loop_
_entity.id
_entity.type
_entity.pdbx_description
1 polymer ?
#
loop_
_entity_poly.entity_id
_entity_poly.type
_entity_poly.pdbx_seq_one_letter_code
_entity_poly.pdbx_strand_id
1 'polypeptide(L)'
;NQDLRIRASTARAYEVKAGEFIQVIDVEGRECSDFQCFDAARLEGGVEAALDATITRSLMGASYPMPGLYAKYFTHDFQPMVEIIHDTVGRHDTFNTACNAKYYEDMGYPGHINCSDNFNSVLAPYGIAPRRGWGAINFFYNTNLDDSNQLFFEEPWSRPGDYVLLEALTDLICVSSACPCDIDAANGWQPTDIHVRVYPATSTFKKATAFRMSTDADPELTKETGFHPRTSALTRNFTEYNGYWLANSYTNHGPIDEYWATREKAGIIDLSPLRKYEVTGPDAELLLQTCMTRNVRKLAVCQIVYTAMCYDTGGMIDDGTLFRLGPNNFRWIGGSDASGLWLRRQAKELGLHAWVRDSTDQLHNVQVQGPLSREILSEVIWTRPDQASVEELGWFRLSIARIGHADGIPIIVSRTGYTGELGFEVFCHPSRAPEVWDAILEAGEPKGLTPLGFEALDMLRVEAGLVYAGAEFCDQTNPFEAGIGFTVPLKTKEDDFIGRDALVRAKEHPQRVLVGLDLVGDDLVGTGDPVMIDRQQVGTITSGARSPILRKNIALCRMSIEHSEIGTEVEVGKMDGHQKRLPATVVRFPHYDPDKERVRS
;
A
#
# COMPACT_ATOMS: atom_id res chain seq x y z
N ASN A 1 -15.38 27.04 16.72
CA ASN A 1 -15.86 26.16 15.62
C ASN A 1 -16.54 27.02 14.58
N GLN A 2 -16.05 26.99 13.36
CA GLN A 2 -16.67 27.67 12.22
C GLN A 2 -17.21 26.61 11.27
N ASP A 3 -18.38 26.86 10.70
CA ASP A 3 -19.07 25.95 9.79
C ASP A 3 -19.54 26.79 8.58
N LEU A 4 -18.79 26.72 7.49
CA LEU A 4 -18.85 27.67 6.38
C LEU A 4 -19.25 26.95 5.10
N ARG A 5 -20.39 27.34 4.53
CA ARG A 5 -20.79 26.94 3.19
C ARG A 5 -20.32 27.98 2.18
N ILE A 6 -19.37 27.62 1.34
CA ILE A 6 -18.87 28.44 0.24
C ILE A 6 -19.72 28.10 -0.98
N ARG A 7 -20.55 29.04 -1.39
CA ARG A 7 -21.44 28.81 -2.54
C ARG A 7 -20.63 28.70 -3.82
N ALA A 8 -21.11 27.91 -4.76
CA ALA A 8 -20.54 27.77 -6.10
C ALA A 8 -20.12 29.13 -6.67
N SER A 9 -18.94 29.17 -7.28
CA SER A 9 -18.36 30.37 -7.88
C SER A 9 -18.04 31.52 -6.91
N THR A 10 -17.89 31.26 -5.60
CA THR A 10 -17.55 32.28 -4.60
C THR A 10 -16.36 31.87 -3.72
N ALA A 11 -15.86 32.80 -2.89
CA ALA A 11 -14.85 32.52 -1.88
C ALA A 11 -15.26 33.01 -0.49
N ARG A 12 -14.58 32.50 0.53
CA ARG A 12 -14.68 32.96 1.93
C ARG A 12 -13.31 32.96 2.58
N ALA A 13 -13.00 34.06 3.26
CA ALA A 13 -11.87 34.15 4.18
C ALA A 13 -12.33 33.87 5.61
N TYR A 14 -11.45 33.28 6.42
CA TYR A 14 -11.73 32.89 7.80
C TYR A 14 -10.43 32.78 8.61
N GLU A 15 -10.51 33.01 9.92
CA GLU A 15 -9.36 32.93 10.82
C GLU A 15 -9.27 31.55 11.47
N VAL A 16 -8.05 31.07 11.72
CA VAL A 16 -7.79 29.78 12.36
C VAL A 16 -6.63 29.95 13.33
N LYS A 17 -6.76 29.42 14.55
CA LYS A 17 -5.69 29.49 15.55
C LYS A 17 -4.74 28.30 15.46
N ALA A 18 -3.50 28.49 15.90
CA ALA A 18 -2.54 27.39 15.97
C ALA A 18 -3.11 26.19 16.76
N GLY A 19 -2.97 24.99 16.21
CA GLY A 19 -3.52 23.73 16.71
C GLY A 19 -4.97 23.44 16.31
N GLU A 20 -5.72 24.41 15.75
CA GLU A 20 -7.05 24.14 15.20
C GLU A 20 -6.95 23.38 13.86
N PHE A 21 -8.03 22.68 13.49
CA PHE A 21 -8.07 21.89 12.27
C PHE A 21 -9.02 22.46 11.24
N ILE A 22 -8.60 22.50 9.97
CA ILE A 22 -9.36 22.98 8.83
C ILE A 22 -9.75 21.78 7.97
N GLN A 23 -11.04 21.52 7.81
CA GLN A 23 -11.54 20.51 6.90
C GLN A 23 -12.19 21.18 5.70
N VAL A 24 -11.64 20.95 4.51
CA VAL A 24 -12.23 21.38 3.24
C VAL A 24 -12.90 20.16 2.61
N ILE A 25 -14.20 20.25 2.35
CA ILE A 25 -15.06 19.14 1.94
C ILE A 25 -15.66 19.47 0.58
N ASP A 26 -15.47 18.55 -0.36
CA ASP A 26 -16.23 18.50 -1.60
C ASP A 26 -17.59 17.86 -1.31
N VAL A 27 -18.66 18.63 -1.44
CA VAL A 27 -20.00 18.23 -0.97
C VAL A 27 -20.66 17.28 -1.96
N GLU A 28 -20.57 17.60 -3.24
CA GLU A 28 -21.29 16.91 -4.31
C GLU A 28 -20.35 16.06 -5.18
N GLY A 29 -19.05 16.10 -4.90
CA GLY A 29 -18.03 15.46 -5.70
C GLY A 29 -17.67 16.32 -6.90
N ARG A 30 -16.46 16.10 -7.40
CA ARG A 30 -15.90 16.79 -8.56
C ARG A 30 -15.74 18.31 -8.45
N GLU A 31 -15.92 18.93 -7.30
CA GLU A 31 -15.71 20.37 -7.12
C GLU A 31 -14.29 20.65 -6.61
N CYS A 32 -13.58 21.54 -7.28
CA CYS A 32 -12.25 21.99 -6.84
C CYS A 32 -12.34 23.15 -5.85
N SER A 33 -11.43 23.16 -4.87
CA SER A 33 -11.29 24.26 -3.92
C SER A 33 -9.88 24.83 -3.94
N ASP A 34 -9.71 26.05 -4.43
CA ASP A 34 -8.48 26.81 -4.16
C ASP A 34 -8.38 27.12 -2.67
N PHE A 35 -7.22 26.86 -2.07
CA PHE A 35 -6.89 27.17 -0.68
C PHE A 35 -5.59 27.99 -0.60
N GLN A 36 -5.61 29.01 0.25
CA GLN A 36 -4.44 29.85 0.57
C GLN A 36 -4.52 30.30 2.03
N CYS A 37 -3.39 30.51 2.68
CA CYS A 37 -3.32 30.99 4.05
C CYS A 37 -2.11 31.88 4.31
N PHE A 38 -2.26 32.80 5.27
CA PHE A 38 -1.25 33.78 5.65
C PHE A 38 -1.01 33.69 7.15
N ASP A 39 0.23 33.90 7.59
CA ASP A 39 0.52 34.02 9.01
C ASP A 39 -0.08 35.32 9.54
N ALA A 40 -1.04 35.21 10.46
CA ALA A 40 -1.83 36.33 10.93
C ALA A 40 -0.97 37.37 11.66
N ALA A 41 -0.06 36.93 12.54
CA ALA A 41 0.79 37.83 13.31
C ALA A 41 1.77 38.59 12.42
N ARG A 42 2.32 37.92 11.40
CA ARG A 42 3.21 38.56 10.42
C ARG A 42 2.45 39.53 9.52
N LEU A 43 1.22 39.19 9.12
CA LEU A 43 0.37 40.06 8.33
C LEU A 43 0.02 41.35 9.10
N GLU A 44 -0.30 41.25 10.39
CA GLU A 44 -0.47 42.43 11.27
C GLU A 44 0.80 43.29 11.33
N GLY A 45 1.98 42.67 11.26
CA GLY A 45 3.28 43.33 11.13
C GLY A 45 3.61 43.88 9.74
N GLY A 46 2.68 43.79 8.78
CA GLY A 46 2.84 44.27 7.39
C GLY A 46 3.63 43.32 6.48
N VAL A 47 3.83 42.06 6.88
CA VAL A 47 4.54 41.04 6.11
C VAL A 47 3.53 40.00 5.60
N GLU A 48 3.27 39.99 4.30
CA GLU A 48 2.41 38.99 3.65
C GLU A 48 3.10 37.62 3.53
N ALA A 49 3.24 36.91 4.65
CA ALA A 49 3.79 35.56 4.70
C ALA A 49 2.74 34.53 4.25
N ALA A 50 2.54 34.42 2.93
CA ALA A 50 1.61 33.49 2.30
C ALA A 50 2.21 32.08 2.13
N LEU A 51 1.33 31.07 2.08
CA LEU A 51 1.67 29.72 1.68
C LEU A 51 2.16 29.71 0.22
N ASP A 52 3.28 29.04 -0.01
CA ASP A 52 3.96 28.95 -1.30
C ASP A 52 4.06 27.48 -1.75
N ALA A 53 3.30 27.15 -2.80
CA ALA A 53 3.25 25.82 -3.39
C ALA A 53 4.60 25.39 -4.00
N THR A 54 5.35 26.32 -4.59
CA THR A 54 6.63 26.03 -5.25
C THR A 54 7.69 25.66 -4.22
N ILE A 55 7.76 26.43 -3.14
CA ILE A 55 8.63 26.11 -2.02
C ILE A 55 8.22 24.80 -1.37
N THR A 56 6.92 24.58 -1.17
CA THR A 56 6.43 23.32 -0.60
C THR A 56 6.90 22.11 -1.41
N ARG A 57 6.72 22.13 -2.74
CA ARG A 57 7.22 21.05 -3.61
C ARG A 57 8.74 20.88 -3.54
N SER A 58 9.47 21.99 -3.49
CA SER A 58 10.93 21.98 -3.46
C SER A 58 11.48 21.38 -2.16
N LEU A 59 10.84 21.65 -1.02
CA LEU A 59 11.24 21.09 0.27
C LEU A 59 10.80 19.63 0.45
N MET A 60 9.63 19.27 -0.05
CA MET A 60 9.08 17.92 0.11
C MET A 60 9.58 16.91 -0.93
N GLY A 61 10.03 17.39 -2.10
CA GLY A 61 10.38 16.50 -3.22
C GLY A 61 9.17 15.75 -3.80
N ALA A 62 7.96 16.26 -3.54
CA ALA A 62 6.69 15.66 -3.96
C ALA A 62 5.78 16.74 -4.59
N SER A 63 4.89 16.32 -5.49
CA SER A 63 3.93 17.20 -6.18
C SER A 63 2.98 17.90 -5.20
N TYR A 64 2.64 17.25 -4.10
CA TYR A 64 1.87 17.81 -2.99
C TYR A 64 2.13 17.00 -1.72
N PRO A 65 2.03 17.63 -0.53
CA PRO A 65 2.06 16.94 0.75
C PRO A 65 0.93 15.91 0.94
N MET A 66 1.24 14.80 1.61
CA MET A 66 0.31 13.73 2.01
C MET A 66 0.43 13.46 3.51
N PRO A 67 -0.60 12.87 4.18
CA PRO A 67 -0.45 12.46 5.58
C PRO A 67 0.76 11.55 5.77
N GLY A 68 1.66 11.89 6.71
CA GLY A 68 2.86 11.10 6.97
C GLY A 68 4.10 11.96 7.21
N LEU A 69 5.22 11.57 6.60
CA LEU A 69 6.53 12.21 6.76
C LEU A 69 6.62 13.57 6.05
N TYR A 70 6.09 13.66 4.83
CA TYR A 70 6.12 14.86 3.97
C TYR A 70 4.74 15.52 3.91
N ALA A 71 4.25 15.99 5.06
CA ALA A 71 2.86 16.38 5.25
C ALA A 71 2.61 17.90 5.32
N LYS A 72 3.64 18.75 5.20
CA LYS A 72 3.53 20.18 5.52
C LYS A 72 3.55 21.07 4.30
N TYR A 73 2.81 22.18 4.38
CA TYR A 73 2.92 23.31 3.45
C TYR A 73 3.70 24.46 4.09
N PHE A 74 4.46 25.19 3.28
CA PHE A 74 5.44 26.17 3.73
C PHE A 74 5.23 27.55 3.12
N THR A 75 5.70 28.59 3.80
CA THR A 75 5.86 29.94 3.26
C THR A 75 7.09 30.05 2.36
N HIS A 76 7.22 31.18 1.66
CA HIS A 76 8.39 31.50 0.86
C HIS A 76 9.72 31.45 1.64
N ASP A 77 9.70 31.76 2.94
CA ASP A 77 10.85 31.72 3.86
C ASP A 77 10.93 30.42 4.70
N PHE A 78 10.36 29.34 4.15
CA PHE A 78 10.49 27.97 4.65
C PHE A 78 9.85 27.73 6.03
N GLN A 79 8.90 28.58 6.45
CA GLN A 79 8.17 28.38 7.70
C GLN A 79 6.94 27.49 7.44
N PRO A 80 6.71 26.44 8.26
CA PRO A 80 5.57 25.56 8.07
C PRO A 80 4.27 26.24 8.53
N MET A 81 3.21 26.11 7.72
CA MET A 81 1.93 26.81 7.94
C MET A 81 0.82 25.86 8.36
N VAL A 82 0.67 24.76 7.62
CA VAL A 82 -0.33 23.73 7.86
C VAL A 82 0.28 22.34 7.64
N GLU A 83 -0.25 21.35 8.36
CA GLU A 83 0.09 19.94 8.20
C GLU A 83 -1.15 19.14 7.77
N ILE A 84 -1.02 18.30 6.73
CA ILE A 84 -2.06 17.39 6.27
C ILE A 84 -2.20 16.25 7.28
N ILE A 85 -3.40 16.13 7.85
CA ILE A 85 -3.79 15.08 8.79
C ILE A 85 -4.59 14.00 8.09
N HIS A 86 -5.60 14.39 7.31
CA HIS A 86 -6.35 13.48 6.45
C HIS A 86 -6.35 13.94 5.00
N ASP A 87 -6.31 12.99 4.08
CA ASP A 87 -6.62 13.21 2.67
C ASP A 87 -7.40 12.00 2.14
N THR A 88 -8.64 12.22 1.73
CA THR A 88 -9.50 11.14 1.21
C THR A 88 -9.48 11.01 -0.30
N VAL A 89 -8.69 11.81 -1.01
CA VAL A 89 -8.63 11.85 -2.48
C VAL A 89 -7.25 11.50 -3.00
N GLY A 90 -6.18 12.05 -2.41
CA GLY A 90 -4.79 11.77 -2.81
C GLY A 90 -4.38 12.38 -4.17
N ARG A 91 -5.19 13.31 -4.69
CA ARG A 91 -5.01 13.95 -6.01
C ARG A 91 -5.38 15.43 -5.94
N HIS A 92 -4.37 16.29 -6.06
CA HIS A 92 -4.49 17.74 -5.92
C HIS A 92 -3.57 18.47 -6.92
N ASP A 93 -3.84 19.76 -7.15
CA ASP A 93 -2.97 20.62 -7.98
C ASP A 93 -2.28 21.69 -7.14
N THR A 94 -0.94 21.69 -7.19
CA THR A 94 -0.10 22.76 -6.62
C THR A 94 0.74 23.46 -7.68
N PHE A 95 0.69 23.03 -8.94
CA PHE A 95 1.45 23.55 -10.07
C PHE A 95 0.90 24.87 -10.57
N ASN A 96 -0.43 24.96 -10.72
CA ASN A 96 -1.09 26.11 -11.33
C ASN A 96 -1.58 27.12 -10.30
N THR A 97 -1.83 28.33 -10.78
CA THR A 97 -2.55 29.34 -10.01
C THR A 97 -4.04 29.02 -9.96
N ALA A 98 -4.74 29.55 -8.96
CA ALA A 98 -6.18 29.69 -9.00
C ALA A 98 -6.63 30.34 -10.32
N CYS A 99 -7.80 29.93 -10.83
CA CYS A 99 -8.31 30.48 -12.08
C CYS A 99 -8.42 32.02 -12.01
N ASN A 100 -8.21 32.69 -13.14
CA ASN A 100 -8.10 34.14 -13.23
C ASN A 100 -8.70 34.69 -14.53
N ALA A 101 -8.96 35.99 -14.58
CA ALA A 101 -9.58 36.63 -15.74
C ALA A 101 -8.84 36.36 -17.06
N LYS A 102 -7.50 36.37 -17.06
CA LYS A 102 -6.70 36.11 -18.26
C LYS A 102 -6.94 34.70 -18.81
N TYR A 103 -7.01 33.69 -17.95
CA TYR A 103 -7.30 32.30 -18.36
C TYR A 103 -8.58 32.22 -19.18
N TYR A 104 -9.67 32.78 -18.64
CA TYR A 104 -10.98 32.76 -19.31
C TYR A 104 -11.01 33.64 -20.56
N GLU A 105 -10.40 34.82 -20.53
CA GLU A 105 -10.31 35.73 -21.68
C GLU A 105 -9.59 35.08 -22.87
N ASP A 106 -8.47 34.41 -22.63
CA ASP A 106 -7.71 33.69 -23.66
C ASP A 106 -8.50 32.52 -24.25
N MET A 107 -9.38 31.90 -23.45
CA MET A 107 -10.30 30.84 -23.89
C MET A 107 -11.58 31.37 -24.57
N GLY A 108 -11.75 32.70 -24.66
CA GLY A 108 -12.90 33.33 -25.31
C GLY A 108 -14.09 33.62 -24.40
N TYR A 109 -13.90 33.59 -23.08
CA TYR A 109 -14.92 33.85 -22.06
C TYR A 109 -14.63 35.13 -21.25
N PRO A 110 -14.69 36.33 -21.87
CA PRO A 110 -14.42 37.57 -21.16
C PRO A 110 -15.45 37.86 -20.07
N GLY A 111 -14.98 38.31 -18.91
CA GLY A 111 -15.84 38.63 -17.76
C GLY A 111 -16.33 37.41 -16.96
N HIS A 112 -15.82 36.22 -17.24
CA HIS A 112 -16.10 35.03 -16.46
C HIS A 112 -15.65 35.20 -15.00
N ILE A 113 -16.47 34.72 -14.06
CA ILE A 113 -16.15 34.72 -12.62
C ILE A 113 -14.91 33.86 -12.40
N ASN A 114 -14.01 34.27 -11.52
CA ASN A 114 -12.78 33.52 -11.26
C ASN A 114 -12.36 33.58 -9.79
N CYS A 115 -11.61 32.57 -9.35
CA CYS A 115 -11.16 32.43 -7.97
C CYS A 115 -10.23 33.55 -7.54
N SER A 116 -9.37 34.05 -8.43
CA SER A 116 -8.41 35.10 -8.10
C SER A 116 -9.09 36.41 -7.74
N ASP A 117 -10.12 36.82 -8.48
CA ASP A 117 -10.91 38.01 -8.18
C ASP A 117 -11.80 37.80 -6.94
N ASN A 118 -12.34 36.60 -6.77
CA ASN A 118 -13.06 36.22 -5.56
C ASN A 118 -12.17 36.34 -4.31
N PHE A 119 -10.92 35.86 -4.38
CA PHE A 119 -9.91 36.00 -3.32
C PHE A 119 -9.62 37.46 -3.02
N ASN A 120 -9.37 38.28 -4.05
CA ASN A 120 -9.14 39.72 -3.88
C ASN A 120 -10.28 40.39 -3.10
N SER A 121 -11.54 40.05 -3.42
CA SER A 121 -12.70 40.64 -2.74
C SER A 121 -12.78 40.25 -1.26
N VAL A 122 -12.50 39.00 -0.90
CA VAL A 122 -12.68 38.51 0.48
C VAL A 122 -11.46 38.73 1.37
N LEU A 123 -10.28 38.91 0.77
CA LEU A 123 -9.03 39.21 1.49
C LEU A 123 -8.79 40.72 1.70
N ALA A 124 -9.46 41.60 0.93
CA ALA A 124 -9.34 43.04 1.09
C ALA A 124 -9.59 43.56 2.53
N PRO A 125 -10.56 43.03 3.31
CA PRO A 125 -10.75 43.42 4.71
C PRO A 125 -9.54 43.15 5.62
N TYR A 126 -8.66 42.23 5.24
CA TYR A 126 -7.43 41.87 5.96
C TYR A 126 -6.21 42.68 5.51
N GLY A 127 -6.39 43.67 4.63
CA GLY A 127 -5.32 44.52 4.14
C GLY A 127 -4.36 43.85 3.14
N ILE A 128 -4.72 42.67 2.63
CA ILE A 128 -3.93 41.92 1.66
C ILE A 128 -4.10 42.53 0.27
N ALA A 129 -2.98 42.80 -0.41
CA ALA A 129 -3.00 43.44 -1.73
C ALA A 129 -3.63 42.52 -2.81
N PRO A 130 -4.43 43.07 -3.74
CA PRO A 130 -5.02 42.28 -4.80
C PRO A 130 -3.98 41.77 -5.80
N ARG A 131 -4.19 40.56 -6.32
CA ARG A 131 -3.31 39.90 -7.30
C ARG A 131 -4.09 39.49 -8.54
N ARG A 132 -3.44 39.54 -9.70
CA ARG A 132 -4.04 39.08 -10.96
C ARG A 132 -4.17 37.55 -11.06
N GLY A 133 -3.37 36.83 -10.30
CA GLY A 133 -3.41 35.39 -10.19
C GLY A 133 -2.83 34.98 -8.84
N TRP A 134 -3.50 34.04 -8.17
CA TRP A 134 -3.09 33.55 -6.87
C TRP A 134 -2.40 32.19 -7.00
N GLY A 135 -1.18 32.07 -6.49
CA GLY A 135 -0.64 30.74 -6.16
C GLY A 135 -1.50 30.15 -5.04
N ALA A 136 -2.08 28.99 -5.25
CA ALA A 136 -2.99 28.34 -4.30
C ALA A 136 -2.75 26.83 -4.32
N ILE A 137 -3.20 26.17 -3.26
CA ILE A 137 -3.36 24.71 -3.24
C ILE A 137 -4.76 24.43 -3.76
N ASN A 138 -4.88 23.88 -4.96
CA ASN A 138 -6.15 23.53 -5.55
C ASN A 138 -6.50 22.11 -5.07
N PHE A 139 -7.23 22.02 -3.96
CA PHE A 139 -7.70 20.73 -3.48
C PHE A 139 -8.66 20.10 -4.49
N PHE A 140 -8.57 18.77 -4.57
CA PHE A 140 -9.32 17.88 -5.46
C PHE A 140 -8.99 17.97 -6.96
N TYR A 141 -8.30 19.02 -7.39
CA TYR A 141 -8.03 19.22 -8.81
C TYR A 141 -7.04 18.19 -9.37
N ASN A 142 -7.47 17.46 -10.42
CA ASN A 142 -6.70 16.38 -11.04
C ASN A 142 -5.79 16.91 -12.16
N THR A 143 -4.67 17.52 -11.76
CA THR A 143 -3.63 18.02 -12.68
C THR A 143 -2.40 17.11 -12.68
N ASN A 144 -1.84 16.83 -13.86
CA ASN A 144 -0.61 16.06 -14.04
C ASN A 144 0.28 16.61 -15.16
N LEU A 145 1.53 16.13 -15.20
CA LEU A 145 2.47 16.35 -16.29
C LEU A 145 2.64 15.05 -17.07
N ASP A 146 2.54 15.13 -18.40
CA ASP A 146 2.81 13.99 -19.29
C ASP A 146 4.30 13.88 -19.67
N ASP A 147 4.62 12.83 -20.43
CA ASP A 147 5.96 12.54 -20.95
C ASP A 147 6.46 13.59 -21.98
N SER A 148 5.54 14.40 -22.50
CA SER A 148 5.78 15.50 -23.43
C SER A 148 5.93 16.85 -22.71
N ASN A 149 6.05 16.83 -21.37
CA ASN A 149 6.16 17.99 -20.50
C ASN A 149 4.96 18.94 -20.61
N GLN A 150 3.78 18.44 -20.97
CA GLN A 150 2.54 19.20 -20.99
C GLN A 150 1.79 19.01 -19.67
N LEU A 151 1.29 20.13 -19.13
CA LEU A 151 0.29 20.07 -18.08
C LEU A 151 -1.04 19.69 -18.72
N PHE A 152 -1.69 18.68 -18.15
CA PHE A 152 -3.06 18.33 -18.47
C PHE A 152 -3.88 18.23 -17.19
N PHE A 153 -5.18 18.40 -17.33
CA PHE A 153 -6.14 18.26 -16.25
C PHE A 153 -7.32 17.42 -16.73
N GLU A 154 -7.85 16.62 -15.83
CA GLU A 154 -9.01 15.76 -16.06
C GLU A 154 -10.06 16.03 -14.98
N GLU A 155 -11.19 15.33 -15.05
CA GLU A 155 -12.19 15.40 -14.00
C GLU A 155 -11.58 15.03 -12.63
N PRO A 156 -11.91 15.77 -11.56
CA PRO A 156 -11.47 15.43 -10.22
C PRO A 156 -11.93 14.03 -9.78
N TRP A 157 -11.14 13.42 -8.92
CA TRP A 157 -11.44 12.09 -8.35
C TRP A 157 -12.35 12.15 -7.13
N SER A 158 -12.56 13.35 -6.58
CA SER A 158 -13.37 13.56 -5.38
C SER A 158 -14.81 13.11 -5.60
N ARG A 159 -15.34 12.44 -4.59
CA ARG A 159 -16.74 11.99 -4.50
C ARG A 159 -17.49 12.83 -3.47
N PRO A 160 -18.83 12.79 -3.47
CA PRO A 160 -19.60 13.46 -2.43
C PRO A 160 -19.09 13.13 -1.02
N GLY A 161 -18.69 14.17 -0.27
CA GLY A 161 -18.19 14.06 1.09
C GLY A 161 -16.70 13.80 1.23
N ASP A 162 -15.94 13.66 0.14
CA ASP A 162 -14.48 13.60 0.20
C ASP A 162 -13.90 14.93 0.71
N TYR A 163 -12.76 14.85 1.42
CA TYR A 163 -12.20 16.00 2.11
C TYR A 163 -10.69 15.90 2.31
N VAL A 164 -10.10 17.06 2.60
CA VAL A 164 -8.77 17.20 3.21
C VAL A 164 -8.93 17.79 4.62
N LEU A 165 -8.13 17.31 5.56
CA LEU A 165 -8.07 17.83 6.93
C LEU A 165 -6.65 18.31 7.23
N LEU A 166 -6.52 19.57 7.62
CA LEU A 166 -5.27 20.25 7.91
C LEU A 166 -5.21 20.63 9.38
N GLU A 167 -4.05 20.56 10.01
CA GLU A 167 -3.76 21.21 11.29
C GLU A 167 -3.04 22.54 11.04
N ALA A 168 -3.48 23.62 11.68
CA ALA A 168 -2.80 24.91 11.64
C ALA A 168 -1.58 24.91 12.58
N LEU A 169 -0.39 25.23 12.06
CA LEU A 169 0.85 25.22 12.85
C LEU A 169 1.20 26.61 13.43
N THR A 170 0.53 27.65 12.96
CA THR A 170 0.59 29.04 13.44
C THR A 170 -0.82 29.63 13.41
N ASP A 171 -0.99 30.86 13.87
CA ASP A 171 -2.25 31.59 13.69
C ASP A 171 -2.37 32.03 12.22
N LEU A 172 -3.50 31.69 11.59
CA LEU A 172 -3.70 31.83 10.16
C LEU A 172 -4.92 32.70 9.82
N ILE A 173 -4.77 33.48 8.75
CA ILE A 173 -5.89 33.95 7.94
C ILE A 173 -5.94 33.07 6.71
N CYS A 174 -7.02 32.31 6.56
CA CYS A 174 -7.22 31.36 5.48
C CYS A 174 -8.26 31.89 4.48
N VAL A 175 -8.20 31.40 3.25
CA VAL A 175 -9.24 31.59 2.24
C VAL A 175 -9.45 30.29 1.48
N SER A 176 -10.71 30.00 1.17
CA SER A 176 -11.09 28.92 0.27
C SER A 176 -12.12 29.40 -0.75
N SER A 177 -12.17 28.76 -1.91
CA SER A 177 -13.19 29.00 -2.94
C SER A 177 -13.94 27.72 -3.30
N ALA A 178 -15.13 27.90 -3.88
CA ALA A 178 -15.75 26.93 -4.77
C ALA A 178 -15.50 27.42 -6.20
N CYS A 179 -14.68 26.67 -6.95
CA CYS A 179 -14.15 27.10 -8.24
C CYS A 179 -15.27 27.34 -9.26
N PRO A 180 -15.30 28.49 -9.95
CA PRO A 180 -16.34 28.77 -10.95
C PRO A 180 -16.13 28.05 -12.28
N CYS A 181 -15.02 27.31 -12.49
CA CYS A 181 -14.68 26.80 -13.80
C CYS A 181 -15.72 25.79 -14.32
N ASP A 182 -16.38 26.14 -15.42
CA ASP A 182 -17.36 25.31 -16.11
C ASP A 182 -17.04 25.15 -17.61
N ILE A 183 -15.90 25.67 -18.05
CA ILE A 183 -15.47 25.64 -19.45
C ILE A 183 -14.59 24.42 -19.79
N ASP A 184 -14.18 23.67 -18.76
CA ASP A 184 -13.33 22.49 -18.87
C ASP A 184 -13.62 21.46 -17.75
N ALA A 185 -12.79 20.43 -17.66
CA ALA A 185 -12.98 19.29 -16.77
C ALA A 185 -12.81 19.62 -15.28
N ALA A 186 -12.30 20.79 -14.90
CA ALA A 186 -11.91 21.13 -13.54
C ALA A 186 -12.99 20.87 -12.49
N ASN A 187 -14.25 21.14 -12.80
CA ASN A 187 -15.38 20.86 -11.90
C ASN A 187 -16.40 19.88 -12.50
N GLY A 188 -15.97 19.01 -13.42
CA GLY A 188 -16.88 18.19 -14.21
C GLY A 188 -17.93 19.02 -14.97
N TRP A 189 -17.57 20.24 -15.41
CA TRP A 189 -18.45 21.23 -16.05
C TRP A 189 -19.67 21.68 -15.22
N GLN A 190 -19.71 21.37 -13.92
CA GLN A 190 -20.81 21.72 -13.03
C GLN A 190 -20.29 22.23 -11.69
N PRO A 191 -19.98 23.53 -11.56
CA PRO A 191 -19.57 24.11 -10.30
C PRO A 191 -20.60 23.87 -9.20
N THR A 192 -20.16 23.32 -8.07
CA THR A 192 -20.99 23.08 -6.88
C THR A 192 -20.42 23.82 -5.67
N ASP A 193 -20.94 23.55 -4.48
CA ASP A 193 -20.49 24.23 -3.26
C ASP A 193 -19.35 23.49 -2.59
N ILE A 194 -18.45 24.24 -1.96
CA ILE A 194 -17.44 23.73 -1.03
C ILE A 194 -17.90 23.99 0.41
N HIS A 195 -17.61 23.04 1.29
CA HIS A 195 -17.91 23.18 2.72
C HIS A 195 -16.63 23.18 3.53
N VAL A 196 -16.44 24.19 4.39
CA VAL A 196 -15.28 24.31 5.28
C VAL A 196 -15.72 24.22 6.73
N ARG A 197 -15.05 23.36 7.50
CA ARG A 197 -15.22 23.24 8.96
C ARG A 197 -13.92 23.55 9.68
N VAL A 198 -14.01 24.34 10.75
CA VAL A 198 -12.88 24.57 11.66
C VAL A 198 -13.18 23.90 13.00
N TYR A 199 -12.36 22.91 13.35
CA TYR A 199 -12.42 22.17 14.61
C TYR A 199 -11.46 22.77 15.64
N PRO A 200 -11.83 22.77 16.93
CA PRO A 200 -10.99 23.32 17.97
C PRO A 200 -9.75 22.44 18.18
N ALA A 201 -8.68 23.04 18.72
CA ALA A 201 -7.42 22.34 19.04
C ALA A 201 -7.55 21.19 20.06
N THR A 202 -8.69 21.10 20.77
CA THR A 202 -9.02 19.98 21.65
C THR A 202 -9.49 18.73 20.91
N SER A 203 -9.70 18.82 19.59
CA SER A 203 -10.08 17.69 18.76
C SER A 203 -8.90 16.75 18.56
N THR A 204 -9.17 15.45 18.49
CA THR A 204 -8.13 14.44 18.25
C THR A 204 -8.40 13.76 16.91
N PHE A 205 -7.47 13.93 15.98
CA PHE A 205 -7.47 13.26 14.69
C PHE A 205 -6.18 12.46 14.55
N LYS A 206 -6.27 11.26 14.01
CA LYS A 206 -5.10 10.44 13.66
C LYS A 206 -4.71 10.74 12.23
N LYS A 207 -3.44 10.59 11.88
CA LYS A 207 -3.04 10.70 10.46
C LYS A 207 -3.66 9.53 9.68
N ALA A 208 -4.29 9.81 8.54
CA ALA A 208 -4.91 8.78 7.72
C ALA A 208 -5.08 9.24 6.27
N THR A 209 -4.97 8.31 5.33
CA THR A 209 -5.44 8.48 3.95
C THR A 209 -6.73 7.70 3.75
N ALA A 210 -7.51 7.99 2.71
CA ALA A 210 -8.59 7.08 2.33
C ALA A 210 -8.06 5.86 1.59
N PHE A 211 -8.59 4.71 1.97
CA PHE A 211 -8.49 3.44 1.28
C PHE A 211 -9.89 3.01 0.86
N ARG A 212 -10.04 2.47 -0.35
CA ARG A 212 -11.31 1.91 -0.83
C ARG A 212 -11.13 0.44 -1.16
N MET A 213 -11.93 -0.41 -0.53
CA MET A 213 -11.90 -1.87 -0.73
C MET A 213 -12.19 -2.28 -2.19
N SER A 214 -13.03 -1.51 -2.87
CA SER A 214 -13.33 -1.65 -4.30
C SER A 214 -13.51 -0.27 -4.91
N THR A 215 -13.44 -0.15 -6.24
CA THR A 215 -13.65 1.12 -6.96
C THR A 215 -14.91 1.85 -6.50
N ASP A 216 -16.01 1.14 -6.24
CA ASP A 216 -17.29 1.77 -5.87
C ASP A 216 -17.56 1.82 -4.35
N ALA A 217 -16.61 1.39 -3.51
CA ALA A 217 -16.79 1.39 -2.07
C ALA A 217 -16.63 2.80 -1.47
N ASP A 218 -17.28 3.03 -0.32
CA ASP A 218 -17.05 4.20 0.53
C ASP A 218 -15.58 4.23 1.01
N PRO A 219 -15.00 5.42 1.24
CA PRO A 219 -13.63 5.52 1.72
C PRO A 219 -13.56 5.12 3.19
N GLU A 220 -12.61 4.24 3.52
CA GLU A 220 -12.20 3.95 4.88
C GLU A 220 -10.87 4.64 5.18
N LEU A 221 -10.76 5.29 6.33
CA LEU A 221 -9.49 5.89 6.75
C LEU A 221 -8.48 4.81 7.13
N THR A 222 -7.20 5.03 6.80
CA THR A 222 -6.08 4.18 7.19
C THR A 222 -6.11 3.92 8.71
N LYS A 223 -5.97 2.65 9.08
CA LYS A 223 -6.06 2.16 10.45
C LYS A 223 -4.66 1.90 11.01
N GLU A 224 -4.57 1.91 12.33
CA GLU A 224 -3.41 1.39 13.06
C GLU A 224 -3.65 -0.08 13.38
N THR A 225 -2.60 -0.89 13.30
CA THR A 225 -2.66 -2.27 13.78
C THR A 225 -2.66 -2.31 15.31
N GLY A 226 -2.92 -3.49 15.86
CA GLY A 226 -2.86 -3.75 17.30
C GLY A 226 -1.42 -3.72 17.82
N PHE A 227 -0.43 -3.90 16.94
CA PHE A 227 0.99 -3.80 17.26
C PHE A 227 1.52 -2.36 17.13
N HIS A 228 0.76 -1.46 16.50
CA HIS A 228 1.16 -0.07 16.29
C HIS A 228 1.64 0.65 17.56
N PRO A 229 1.02 0.50 18.76
CA PRO A 229 1.52 1.13 19.99
C PRO A 229 2.95 0.71 20.39
N ARG A 230 3.46 -0.42 19.87
CA ARG A 230 4.82 -0.89 20.07
C ARG A 230 5.73 -0.46 18.92
N THR A 231 5.29 -0.64 17.68
CA THR A 231 6.12 -0.28 16.52
C THR A 231 6.36 1.23 16.41
N SER A 232 5.35 2.07 16.75
CA SER A 232 5.47 3.54 16.71
C SER A 232 6.35 4.13 17.80
N ALA A 233 6.65 3.37 18.86
CA ALA A 233 7.67 3.73 19.84
C ALA A 233 9.09 3.53 19.31
N LEU A 234 9.27 2.70 18.27
CA LEU A 234 10.57 2.29 17.73
C LEU A 234 10.91 3.00 16.40
N THR A 235 9.92 3.61 15.74
CA THR A 235 10.13 4.35 14.50
C THR A 235 9.06 5.40 14.25
N ARG A 236 9.40 6.38 13.41
CA ARG A 236 8.45 7.32 12.78
C ARG A 236 8.30 7.08 11.28
N ASN A 237 9.09 6.16 10.71
CA ASN A 237 9.06 5.83 9.29
C ASN A 237 7.97 4.78 9.02
N PHE A 238 6.78 5.26 8.70
CA PHE A 238 5.63 4.42 8.34
C PHE A 238 5.26 4.61 6.87
N THR A 239 4.80 3.53 6.26
CA THR A 239 4.15 3.53 4.94
C THR A 239 2.74 2.98 5.06
N GLU A 240 1.90 3.35 4.12
CA GLU A 240 0.56 2.80 3.97
C GLU A 240 0.64 1.45 3.23
N TYR A 241 -0.08 0.45 3.72
CA TYR A 241 -0.28 -0.83 3.05
C TYR A 241 -1.69 -1.37 3.31
N ASN A 242 -2.51 -1.44 2.25
CA ASN A 242 -3.87 -2.00 2.27
C ASN A 242 -4.78 -1.40 3.36
N GLY A 243 -4.76 -0.09 3.55
CA GLY A 243 -5.54 0.64 4.54
C GLY A 243 -4.96 0.61 5.95
N TYR A 244 -3.68 0.27 6.14
CA TYR A 244 -3.02 0.30 7.46
C TYR A 244 -1.66 0.98 7.43
N TRP A 245 -1.27 1.57 8.56
CA TRP A 245 0.08 2.09 8.78
C TRP A 245 1.03 0.98 9.27
N LEU A 246 2.08 0.71 8.50
CA LEU A 246 3.15 -0.24 8.84
C LEU A 246 4.53 0.39 8.84
N ALA A 247 5.42 -0.11 9.69
CA ALA A 247 6.79 0.37 9.78
C ALA A 247 7.57 0.02 8.50
N ASN A 248 8.11 1.05 7.84
CA ASN A 248 8.91 0.86 6.63
C ASN A 248 10.37 0.48 6.98
N SER A 249 10.91 1.09 8.03
CA SER A 249 12.17 0.68 8.70
C SER A 249 12.22 1.25 10.13
N TYR A 250 13.09 0.70 10.97
CA TYR A 250 13.22 1.06 12.39
C TYR A 250 14.45 1.92 12.65
N THR A 251 14.27 3.03 13.38
CA THR A 251 15.28 4.10 13.51
C THR A 251 16.61 3.63 14.10
N ASN A 252 16.59 2.68 15.03
CA ASN A 252 17.80 2.20 15.70
C ASN A 252 18.57 1.12 14.92
N HIS A 253 18.01 0.59 13.83
CA HIS A 253 18.59 -0.52 13.06
C HIS A 253 18.80 -0.12 11.60
N GLY A 254 17.76 0.40 10.95
CA GLY A 254 17.76 0.62 9.52
C GLY A 254 17.68 -0.70 8.72
N PRO A 255 17.34 -0.63 7.43
CA PRO A 255 16.95 -1.80 6.64
C PRO A 255 18.06 -2.86 6.51
N ILE A 256 19.32 -2.47 6.51
CA ILE A 256 20.44 -3.40 6.36
C ILE A 256 20.68 -4.23 7.63
N ASP A 257 20.63 -3.62 8.81
CA ASP A 257 20.83 -4.36 10.07
C ASP A 257 19.62 -5.26 10.37
N GLU A 258 18.40 -4.80 10.05
CA GLU A 258 17.17 -5.60 10.13
C GLU A 258 17.24 -6.85 9.24
N TYR A 259 17.76 -6.68 8.01
CA TYR A 259 18.01 -7.76 7.07
C TYR A 259 18.99 -8.79 7.66
N TRP A 260 20.14 -8.35 8.18
CA TRP A 260 21.15 -9.26 8.73
C TRP A 260 20.66 -9.96 10.00
N ALA A 261 19.94 -9.25 10.87
CA ALA A 261 19.29 -9.84 12.02
C ALA A 261 18.34 -10.98 11.61
N THR A 262 17.56 -10.81 10.55
CA THR A 262 16.64 -11.85 10.06
C THR A 262 17.38 -13.04 9.46
N ARG A 263 18.44 -12.81 8.67
CA ARG A 263 19.23 -13.88 8.03
C ARG A 263 20.06 -14.70 9.03
N GLU A 264 20.62 -14.06 10.04
CA GLU A 264 21.58 -14.68 10.96
C GLU A 264 20.96 -15.07 12.31
N LYS A 265 19.88 -14.40 12.72
CA LYS A 265 19.25 -14.55 14.04
C LYS A 265 17.74 -14.67 13.90
N ALA A 266 16.99 -13.60 14.16
CA ALA A 266 15.57 -13.50 13.89
C ALA A 266 15.14 -12.03 13.69
N GLY A 267 14.12 -11.84 12.86
CA GLY A 267 13.37 -10.60 12.67
C GLY A 267 11.89 -10.79 13.05
N ILE A 268 11.25 -9.74 13.57
CA ILE A 268 9.80 -9.71 13.84
C ILE A 268 9.12 -8.59 13.04
N ILE A 269 8.14 -8.93 12.21
CA ILE A 269 7.43 -7.98 11.35
C ILE A 269 5.92 -8.07 11.56
N ASP A 270 5.25 -6.92 11.59
CA ASP A 270 3.79 -6.81 11.60
C ASP A 270 3.24 -6.94 10.17
N LEU A 271 2.47 -7.99 9.91
CA LEU A 271 1.76 -8.25 8.66
C LEU A 271 0.25 -8.39 8.87
N SER A 272 -0.27 -7.74 9.92
CA SER A 272 -1.70 -7.65 10.22
C SER A 272 -2.58 -7.19 9.04
N PRO A 273 -2.11 -6.33 8.11
CA PRO A 273 -2.93 -5.89 6.97
C PRO A 273 -3.21 -6.94 5.88
N LEU A 274 -2.51 -8.09 5.89
CA LEU A 274 -2.85 -9.21 5.00
C LEU A 274 -4.33 -9.57 5.19
N ARG A 275 -5.07 -9.71 4.10
CA ARG A 275 -6.53 -9.90 4.16
C ARG A 275 -6.89 -11.27 4.65
N LYS A 276 -7.74 -11.33 5.67
CA LYS A 276 -8.15 -12.56 6.35
C LYS A 276 -9.64 -12.77 6.17
N TYR A 277 -10.01 -13.90 5.57
CA TYR A 277 -11.40 -14.25 5.32
C TYR A 277 -11.72 -15.62 5.92
N GLU A 278 -12.64 -15.66 6.88
CA GLU A 278 -13.22 -16.91 7.40
C GLU A 278 -14.20 -17.49 6.40
N VAL A 279 -13.92 -18.68 5.90
CA VAL A 279 -14.77 -19.43 4.96
C VAL A 279 -15.36 -20.63 5.70
N THR A 280 -16.65 -20.54 6.00
CA THR A 280 -17.33 -21.48 6.90
C THR A 280 -18.62 -22.00 6.30
N GLY A 281 -19.05 -23.21 6.69
CA GLY A 281 -20.31 -23.80 6.24
C GLY A 281 -20.11 -25.17 5.57
N PRO A 282 -21.19 -25.95 5.41
CA PRO A 282 -21.11 -27.30 4.85
C PRO A 282 -20.51 -27.34 3.43
N ASP A 283 -20.68 -26.29 2.63
CA ASP A 283 -20.15 -26.20 1.27
C ASP A 283 -18.83 -25.40 1.17
N ALA A 284 -18.21 -25.04 2.30
CA ALA A 284 -16.98 -24.24 2.31
C ALA A 284 -15.82 -24.91 1.55
N GLU A 285 -15.64 -26.23 1.73
CA GLU A 285 -14.62 -26.97 0.99
C GLU A 285 -14.89 -26.95 -0.51
N LEU A 286 -16.15 -27.07 -0.94
CA LEU A 286 -16.53 -27.04 -2.35
C LEU A 286 -16.27 -25.66 -2.96
N LEU A 287 -16.68 -24.58 -2.30
CA LEU A 287 -16.39 -23.21 -2.74
C LEU A 287 -14.89 -23.00 -2.97
N LEU A 288 -14.08 -23.37 -1.98
CA LEU A 288 -12.63 -23.21 -2.05
C LEU A 288 -11.99 -24.13 -3.10
N GLN A 289 -12.49 -25.37 -3.23
CA GLN A 289 -12.07 -26.31 -4.26
C GLN A 289 -12.34 -25.75 -5.66
N THR A 290 -13.45 -25.05 -5.87
CA THR A 290 -13.79 -24.42 -7.16
C THR A 290 -12.98 -23.16 -7.44
N CYS A 291 -12.70 -22.33 -6.44
CA CYS A 291 -12.05 -21.03 -6.66
C CYS A 291 -10.52 -21.06 -6.68
N MET A 292 -9.89 -22.06 -6.04
CA MET A 292 -8.43 -22.12 -5.89
C MET A 292 -7.77 -23.05 -6.90
N THR A 293 -6.50 -22.84 -7.22
CA THR A 293 -5.77 -23.73 -8.14
C THR A 293 -5.33 -25.04 -7.46
N ARG A 294 -5.03 -25.03 -6.15
CA ARG A 294 -4.68 -26.23 -5.36
C ARG A 294 -5.88 -27.13 -5.11
N ASN A 295 -5.60 -28.40 -4.81
CA ASN A 295 -6.60 -29.37 -4.38
C ASN A 295 -6.87 -29.23 -2.87
N VAL A 296 -7.98 -28.60 -2.52
CA VAL A 296 -8.41 -28.30 -1.15
C VAL A 296 -8.82 -29.56 -0.39
N ARG A 297 -9.42 -30.54 -1.07
CA ARG A 297 -9.87 -31.81 -0.49
C ARG A 297 -8.74 -32.64 0.14
N LYS A 298 -7.50 -32.40 -0.30
CA LYS A 298 -6.30 -33.08 0.22
C LYS A 298 -5.73 -32.46 1.49
N LEU A 299 -6.20 -31.29 1.92
CA LEU A 299 -5.70 -30.68 3.16
C LEU A 299 -6.22 -31.43 4.37
N ALA A 300 -5.33 -31.83 5.27
CA ALA A 300 -5.72 -32.27 6.60
C ALA A 300 -6.18 -31.08 7.47
N VAL A 301 -6.91 -31.34 8.56
CA VAL A 301 -7.13 -30.31 9.58
C VAL A 301 -5.77 -29.90 10.16
N CYS A 302 -5.61 -28.60 10.46
CA CYS A 302 -4.37 -27.95 10.85
C CYS A 302 -3.28 -27.92 9.76
N GLN A 303 -3.63 -28.19 8.49
CA GLN A 303 -2.76 -27.99 7.34
C GLN A 303 -3.00 -26.64 6.69
N ILE A 304 -1.91 -26.08 6.16
CA ILE A 304 -1.92 -24.88 5.34
C ILE A 304 -1.50 -25.27 3.92
N VAL A 305 -2.00 -24.55 2.91
CA VAL A 305 -1.45 -24.61 1.55
C VAL A 305 -1.31 -23.22 0.97
N TYR A 306 -0.21 -22.98 0.25
CA TYR A 306 -0.08 -21.81 -0.61
C TYR A 306 -0.68 -22.09 -2.00
N THR A 307 -1.55 -21.20 -2.47
CA THR A 307 -2.34 -21.36 -3.70
C THR A 307 -2.64 -20.01 -4.35
N ALA A 308 -3.00 -20.04 -5.64
CA ALA A 308 -3.56 -18.89 -6.35
C ALA A 308 -5.08 -19.00 -6.46
N MET A 309 -5.73 -17.85 -6.66
CA MET A 309 -7.08 -17.72 -7.21
C MET A 309 -7.00 -17.00 -8.57
N CYS A 310 -7.76 -17.48 -9.55
CA CYS A 310 -7.73 -16.96 -10.91
C CYS A 310 -9.13 -16.62 -11.41
N TYR A 311 -9.19 -15.68 -12.36
CA TYR A 311 -10.35 -15.52 -13.23
C TYR A 311 -10.44 -16.66 -14.25
N ASP A 312 -11.54 -16.72 -14.98
CA ASP A 312 -11.76 -17.64 -16.10
C ASP A 312 -10.71 -17.49 -17.22
N THR A 313 -10.14 -16.28 -17.37
CA THR A 313 -9.00 -15.98 -18.25
C THR A 313 -7.69 -16.63 -17.82
N GLY A 314 -7.62 -17.20 -16.61
CA GLY A 314 -6.40 -17.74 -16.00
C GLY A 314 -5.49 -16.68 -15.37
N GLY A 315 -5.83 -15.39 -15.51
CA GLY A 315 -5.16 -14.30 -14.81
C GLY A 315 -5.42 -14.32 -13.31
N MET A 316 -4.43 -13.94 -12.51
CA MET A 316 -4.47 -14.04 -11.06
C MET A 316 -5.30 -12.92 -10.42
N ILE A 317 -6.22 -13.32 -9.54
CA ILE A 317 -6.97 -12.41 -8.65
C ILE A 317 -6.11 -12.08 -7.44
N ASP A 318 -5.55 -13.12 -6.83
CA ASP A 318 -4.77 -13.04 -5.59
C ASP A 318 -3.97 -14.35 -5.43
N ASP A 319 -2.96 -14.30 -4.58
CA ASP A 319 -2.23 -15.45 -4.07
C ASP A 319 -2.21 -15.40 -2.54
N GLY A 320 -1.93 -16.54 -1.90
CA GLY A 320 -1.99 -16.58 -0.46
C GLY A 320 -2.05 -17.97 0.12
N THR A 321 -2.37 -18.02 1.42
CA THR A 321 -2.41 -19.24 2.20
C THR A 321 -3.83 -19.59 2.62
N LEU A 322 -4.21 -20.84 2.43
CA LEU A 322 -5.45 -21.41 2.93
C LEU A 322 -5.16 -22.28 4.15
N PHE A 323 -5.76 -21.92 5.29
CA PHE A 323 -5.69 -22.65 6.55
C PHE A 323 -6.93 -23.54 6.66
N ARG A 324 -6.77 -24.84 6.88
CA ARG A 324 -7.89 -25.73 7.24
C ARG A 324 -7.98 -25.87 8.76
N LEU A 325 -8.91 -25.15 9.39
CA LEU A 325 -9.09 -25.14 10.85
C LEU A 325 -10.01 -26.25 11.35
N GLY A 326 -10.86 -26.80 10.47
CA GLY A 326 -11.73 -27.92 10.76
C GLY A 326 -12.30 -28.54 9.48
N PRO A 327 -13.28 -29.44 9.58
CA PRO A 327 -13.91 -30.06 8.41
C PRO A 327 -14.56 -29.03 7.48
N ASN A 328 -15.28 -28.07 8.07
CA ASN A 328 -16.11 -27.05 7.41
C ASN A 328 -15.71 -25.61 7.81
N ASN A 329 -14.47 -25.44 8.27
CA ASN A 329 -13.93 -24.16 8.75
C ASN A 329 -12.55 -23.95 8.16
N PHE A 330 -12.43 -22.91 7.35
CA PHE A 330 -11.21 -22.53 6.66
C PHE A 330 -10.96 -21.04 6.83
N ARG A 331 -9.71 -20.62 6.67
CA ARG A 331 -9.33 -19.23 6.60
C ARG A 331 -8.45 -18.99 5.39
N TRP A 332 -8.86 -18.06 4.53
CA TRP A 332 -8.03 -17.53 3.46
C TRP A 332 -7.23 -16.34 3.98
N ILE A 333 -5.93 -16.31 3.70
CA ILE A 333 -5.04 -15.18 3.98
C ILE A 333 -4.35 -14.79 2.68
N GLY A 334 -4.70 -13.63 2.12
CA GLY A 334 -4.22 -13.14 0.82
C GLY A 334 -3.82 -11.67 0.84
N GLY A 335 -3.41 -11.15 -0.31
CA GLY A 335 -2.94 -9.76 -0.46
C GLY A 335 -4.04 -8.76 -0.80
N SER A 336 -5.23 -9.21 -1.21
CA SER A 336 -6.25 -8.32 -1.79
C SER A 336 -7.68 -8.59 -1.31
N ASP A 337 -8.48 -7.54 -1.17
CA ASP A 337 -9.92 -7.64 -0.87
C ASP A 337 -10.73 -8.24 -2.01
N ALA A 338 -10.22 -8.15 -3.25
CA ALA A 338 -10.84 -8.76 -4.41
C ALA A 338 -11.06 -10.27 -4.22
N SER A 339 -10.17 -10.94 -3.48
CA SER A 339 -10.27 -12.37 -3.18
C SER A 339 -11.51 -12.71 -2.34
N GLY A 340 -11.79 -11.96 -1.28
CA GLY A 340 -12.97 -12.15 -0.43
C GLY A 340 -14.27 -11.82 -1.15
N LEU A 341 -14.28 -10.73 -1.93
CA LEU A 341 -15.41 -10.36 -2.79
C LEU A 341 -15.71 -11.44 -3.83
N TRP A 342 -14.66 -11.99 -4.45
CA TRP A 342 -14.76 -13.09 -5.40
C TRP A 342 -15.37 -14.34 -4.77
N LEU A 343 -14.88 -14.77 -3.61
CA LEU A 343 -15.43 -15.94 -2.90
C LEU A 343 -16.91 -15.75 -2.53
N ARG A 344 -17.31 -14.55 -2.07
CA ARG A 344 -18.73 -14.22 -1.77
C ARG A 344 -19.59 -14.31 -3.02
N ARG A 345 -19.11 -13.76 -4.13
CA ARG A 345 -19.80 -13.81 -5.43
C ARG A 345 -20.01 -15.25 -5.88
N GLN A 346 -18.96 -16.07 -5.86
CA GLN A 346 -19.02 -17.46 -6.28
C GLN A 346 -19.92 -18.31 -5.38
N ALA A 347 -19.90 -18.10 -4.05
CA ALA A 347 -20.82 -18.78 -3.14
C ALA A 347 -22.30 -18.51 -3.50
N LYS A 348 -22.62 -17.26 -3.85
CA LYS A 348 -23.97 -16.85 -4.27
C LYS A 348 -24.35 -17.42 -5.64
N GLU A 349 -23.49 -17.27 -6.64
CA GLU A 349 -23.75 -17.73 -8.01
C GLU A 349 -23.93 -19.24 -8.10
N LEU A 350 -23.18 -20.00 -7.29
CA LEU A 350 -23.27 -21.46 -7.23
C LEU A 350 -24.35 -21.98 -6.26
N GLY A 351 -25.05 -21.09 -5.54
CA GLY A 351 -26.09 -21.46 -4.58
C GLY A 351 -25.57 -22.27 -3.38
N LEU A 352 -24.33 -22.04 -2.97
CA LEU A 352 -23.66 -22.82 -1.92
C LEU A 352 -24.00 -22.33 -0.51
N HIS A 353 -24.12 -23.26 0.43
CA HIS A 353 -24.19 -22.99 1.86
C HIS A 353 -22.79 -22.75 2.44
N ALA A 354 -22.16 -21.67 2.00
CA ALA A 354 -20.84 -21.21 2.45
C ALA A 354 -20.86 -19.70 2.73
N TRP A 355 -20.32 -19.30 3.88
CA TRP A 355 -20.22 -17.91 4.33
C TRP A 355 -18.77 -17.47 4.37
N VAL A 356 -18.50 -16.33 3.74
CA VAL A 356 -17.18 -15.69 3.65
C VAL A 356 -17.21 -14.38 4.43
N ARG A 357 -16.59 -14.34 5.60
CA ARG A 357 -16.57 -13.18 6.51
C ARG A 357 -15.17 -12.61 6.59
N ASP A 358 -15.06 -11.29 6.50
CA ASP A 358 -13.78 -10.62 6.75
C ASP A 358 -13.47 -10.72 8.25
N SER A 359 -12.22 -11.06 8.57
CA SER A 359 -11.68 -11.13 9.92
C SER A 359 -10.38 -10.34 10.10
N THR A 360 -10.00 -9.51 9.12
CA THR A 360 -8.73 -8.76 9.11
C THR A 360 -8.59 -7.88 10.35
N ASP A 361 -9.62 -7.09 10.67
CA ASP A 361 -9.67 -6.21 11.84
C ASP A 361 -9.75 -6.97 13.19
N GLN A 362 -10.03 -8.27 13.20
CA GLN A 362 -10.15 -9.07 14.43
C GLN A 362 -9.00 -10.04 14.67
N LEU A 363 -8.10 -10.18 13.68
CA LEU A 363 -7.02 -11.15 13.73
C LEU A 363 -5.74 -10.54 13.17
N HIS A 364 -4.95 -9.95 14.05
CA HIS A 364 -3.67 -9.34 13.71
C HIS A 364 -2.53 -10.35 13.83
N ASN A 365 -1.46 -10.18 13.06
CA ASN A 365 -0.34 -11.11 13.08
C ASN A 365 1.02 -10.45 12.95
N VAL A 366 1.98 -11.02 13.66
CA VAL A 366 3.40 -10.81 13.45
C VAL A 366 4.02 -12.08 12.87
N GLN A 367 5.04 -11.93 12.03
CA GLN A 367 5.90 -13.03 11.62
C GLN A 367 7.23 -12.93 12.36
N VAL A 368 7.67 -14.03 12.97
CA VAL A 368 9.00 -14.18 13.56
C VAL A 368 9.80 -15.10 12.64
N GLN A 369 10.77 -14.53 11.93
CA GLN A 369 11.46 -15.17 10.81
C GLN A 369 12.97 -15.16 11.07
N GLY A 370 13.68 -16.21 10.68
CA GLY A 370 15.11 -16.40 10.90
C GLY A 370 15.44 -17.70 11.64
N PRO A 371 16.71 -18.13 11.63
CA PRO A 371 17.14 -19.42 12.21
C PRO A 371 16.82 -19.58 13.70
N LEU A 372 16.75 -18.50 14.48
CA LEU A 372 16.44 -18.55 15.92
C LEU A 372 14.94 -18.42 16.25
N SER A 373 14.08 -18.24 15.23
CA SER A 373 12.63 -18.05 15.43
C SER A 373 11.97 -19.20 16.21
N ARG A 374 12.35 -20.46 15.93
CA ARG A 374 11.85 -21.64 16.64
C ARG A 374 12.20 -21.59 18.12
N GLU A 375 13.47 -21.38 18.44
CA GLU A 375 13.96 -21.33 19.82
C GLU A 375 13.28 -20.21 20.62
N ILE A 376 13.15 -19.02 20.04
CA ILE A 376 12.47 -17.89 20.68
C ILE A 376 11.01 -18.23 20.99
N LEU A 377 10.27 -18.72 19.99
CA LEU A 377 8.85 -18.97 20.14
C LEU A 377 8.55 -20.18 21.04
N SER A 378 9.43 -21.18 21.07
CA SER A 378 9.35 -22.32 21.99
C SER A 378 9.34 -21.92 23.47
N GLU A 379 10.02 -20.84 23.84
CA GLU A 379 10.06 -20.37 25.24
C GLU A 379 8.76 -19.69 25.68
N VAL A 380 8.02 -19.11 24.74
CA VAL A 380 6.85 -18.26 25.05
C VAL A 380 5.52 -18.87 24.63
N ILE A 381 5.51 -19.84 23.72
CA ILE A 381 4.29 -20.46 23.22
C ILE A 381 4.01 -21.76 23.97
N TRP A 382 2.88 -21.77 24.67
CA TRP A 382 2.29 -22.97 25.23
C TRP A 382 1.24 -23.56 24.29
N THR A 383 1.26 -24.89 24.14
CA THR A 383 0.27 -25.65 23.37
C THR A 383 -0.39 -26.68 24.27
N ARG A 384 -1.64 -27.03 23.95
CA ARG A 384 -2.30 -28.15 24.61
C ARG A 384 -1.63 -29.46 24.21
N PRO A 385 -1.67 -30.53 25.03
CA PRO A 385 -1.05 -31.82 24.70
C PRO A 385 -1.54 -32.50 23.41
N ASP A 386 -2.70 -32.10 22.88
CA ASP A 386 -3.28 -32.58 21.62
C ASP A 386 -2.93 -31.70 20.40
N GLN A 387 -2.11 -30.67 20.59
CA GLN A 387 -1.60 -29.79 19.55
C GLN A 387 -0.07 -29.95 19.48
N ALA A 388 0.50 -29.84 18.27
CA ALA A 388 1.95 -29.89 18.11
C ALA A 388 2.59 -28.65 18.76
N SER A 389 3.69 -28.84 19.51
CA SER A 389 4.50 -27.74 20.01
C SER A 389 5.19 -26.97 18.87
N VAL A 390 5.84 -25.84 19.17
CA VAL A 390 6.60 -25.07 18.18
C VAL A 390 7.74 -25.90 17.57
N GLU A 391 8.39 -26.76 18.37
CA GLU A 391 9.44 -27.66 17.90
C GLU A 391 8.91 -28.77 16.98
N GLU A 392 7.72 -29.27 17.27
CA GLU A 392 7.08 -30.37 16.54
C GLU A 392 6.36 -29.90 15.26
N LEU A 393 6.05 -28.60 15.17
CA LEU A 393 5.23 -28.05 14.09
C LEU A 393 5.93 -28.19 12.73
N GLY A 394 5.35 -29.00 11.86
CA GLY A 394 5.83 -29.21 10.49
C GLY A 394 5.62 -27.97 9.59
N TRP A 395 6.39 -27.88 8.50
CA TRP A 395 6.22 -26.81 7.51
C TRP A 395 4.79 -26.84 6.91
N PHE A 396 4.15 -25.67 6.75
CA PHE A 396 2.75 -25.55 6.34
C PHE A 396 1.77 -26.31 7.27
N ARG A 397 2.01 -26.21 8.58
CA ARG A 397 1.08 -26.62 9.66
C ARG A 397 0.81 -25.45 10.60
N LEU A 398 -0.29 -25.55 11.35
CA LEU A 398 -0.65 -24.63 12.42
C LEU A 398 -1.00 -25.37 13.71
N SER A 399 -0.86 -24.67 14.83
CA SER A 399 -1.35 -25.09 16.14
C SER A 399 -2.19 -24.00 16.78
N ILE A 400 -3.26 -24.41 17.47
CA ILE A 400 -3.98 -23.52 18.39
C ILE A 400 -3.18 -23.45 19.69
N ALA A 401 -2.75 -22.26 20.08
CA ALA A 401 -1.76 -22.08 21.12
C ALA A 401 -2.07 -20.89 22.03
N ARG A 402 -1.23 -20.68 23.03
CA ARG A 402 -1.30 -19.53 23.94
C ARG A 402 0.09 -18.97 24.23
N ILE A 403 0.19 -17.68 24.50
CA ILE A 403 1.40 -17.12 25.12
C ILE A 403 1.44 -17.49 26.60
N GLY A 404 2.56 -18.00 27.08
CA GLY A 404 2.84 -18.33 28.47
C GLY A 404 2.37 -19.72 28.88
N HIS A 405 1.09 -19.86 29.21
CA HIS A 405 0.54 -21.08 29.82
C HIS A 405 -0.92 -21.35 29.40
N ALA A 406 -1.55 -22.37 29.99
CA ALA A 406 -2.89 -22.84 29.64
C ALA A 406 -4.00 -21.76 29.70
N ASP A 407 -3.90 -20.83 30.64
CA ASP A 407 -4.80 -19.66 30.76
C ASP A 407 -4.24 -18.37 30.13
N GLY A 408 -3.12 -18.48 29.40
CA GLY A 408 -2.44 -17.36 28.76
C GLY A 408 -3.17 -16.80 27.54
N ILE A 409 -2.50 -15.92 26.79
CA ILE A 409 -3.14 -15.17 25.69
C ILE A 409 -3.45 -16.09 24.51
N PRO A 410 -4.71 -16.23 24.06
CA PRO A 410 -5.06 -17.06 22.92
C PRO A 410 -4.38 -16.59 21.63
N ILE A 411 -3.72 -17.51 20.93
CA ILE A 411 -3.08 -17.26 19.63
C ILE A 411 -3.27 -18.46 18.68
N ILE A 412 -2.96 -18.24 17.41
CA ILE A 412 -2.68 -19.30 16.45
C ILE A 412 -1.25 -19.12 16.00
N VAL A 413 -0.48 -20.21 15.97
CA VAL A 413 0.88 -20.21 15.41
C VAL A 413 0.91 -21.06 14.15
N SER A 414 1.46 -20.54 13.06
CA SER A 414 1.71 -21.32 11.85
C SER A 414 3.19 -21.33 11.49
N ARG A 415 3.67 -22.43 10.90
CA ARG A 415 5.03 -22.50 10.34
C ARG A 415 5.00 -22.12 8.87
N THR A 416 4.87 -20.82 8.64
CA THR A 416 4.82 -20.13 7.34
C THR A 416 5.58 -18.81 7.45
N GLY A 417 5.84 -18.14 6.31
CA GLY A 417 6.60 -16.90 6.30
C GLY A 417 6.84 -16.34 4.91
N TYR A 418 7.27 -15.07 4.86
CA TYR A 418 7.47 -14.31 3.61
C TYR A 418 8.91 -13.79 3.43
N THR A 419 9.92 -14.48 3.97
CA THR A 419 11.33 -14.06 3.95
C THR A 419 12.30 -15.06 3.32
N GLY A 420 11.83 -16.28 3.04
CA GLY A 420 12.70 -17.40 2.66
C GLY A 420 13.48 -18.04 3.82
N GLU A 421 13.24 -17.61 5.06
CA GLU A 421 13.85 -18.19 6.25
C GLU A 421 12.96 -19.24 6.94
N LEU A 422 13.54 -20.02 7.84
CA LEU A 422 12.74 -20.67 8.90
C LEU A 422 11.94 -19.59 9.62
N GLY A 423 10.66 -19.82 9.85
CA GLY A 423 9.87 -18.85 10.59
C GLY A 423 8.45 -19.30 10.85
N PHE A 424 7.79 -18.47 11.64
CA PHE A 424 6.42 -18.67 12.09
C PHE A 424 5.62 -17.38 12.01
N GLU A 425 4.31 -17.52 11.95
CA GLU A 425 3.37 -16.42 12.10
C GLU A 425 2.55 -16.63 13.37
N VAL A 426 2.40 -15.58 14.17
CA VAL A 426 1.66 -15.57 15.42
C VAL A 426 0.47 -14.63 15.26
N PHE A 427 -0.73 -15.22 15.23
CA PHE A 427 -2.00 -14.50 15.08
C PHE A 427 -2.66 -14.30 16.45
N CYS A 428 -3.18 -13.11 16.71
CA CYS A 428 -3.86 -12.77 17.95
C CYS A 428 -4.97 -11.73 17.73
N HIS A 429 -5.84 -11.55 18.72
CA HIS A 429 -6.80 -10.45 18.71
C HIS A 429 -6.06 -9.10 18.89
N PRO A 430 -6.42 -8.02 18.18
CA PRO A 430 -5.76 -6.71 18.27
C PRO A 430 -5.62 -6.17 19.69
N SER A 431 -6.61 -6.40 20.56
CA SER A 431 -6.56 -5.92 21.95
C SER A 431 -5.47 -6.57 22.81
N ARG A 432 -4.88 -7.68 22.35
CA ARG A 432 -3.80 -8.41 23.04
C ARG A 432 -2.47 -8.31 22.30
N ALA A 433 -2.45 -7.70 21.12
CA ALA A 433 -1.27 -7.58 20.27
C ALA A 433 -0.07 -6.92 20.97
N PRO A 434 -0.23 -5.85 21.80
CA PRO A 434 0.90 -5.30 22.54
C PRO A 434 1.55 -6.31 23.50
N GLU A 435 0.75 -7.13 24.20
CA GLU A 435 1.25 -8.13 25.14
C GLU A 435 1.90 -9.32 24.43
N VAL A 436 1.38 -9.70 23.25
CA VAL A 436 2.00 -10.73 22.39
C VAL A 436 3.35 -10.24 21.87
N TRP A 437 3.45 -8.99 21.43
CA TRP A 437 4.70 -8.36 21.02
C TRP A 437 5.73 -8.35 22.14
N ASP A 438 5.34 -7.86 23.31
CA ASP A 438 6.24 -7.74 24.47
C ASP A 438 6.79 -9.11 24.88
N ALA A 439 5.93 -10.15 24.93
CA ALA A 439 6.37 -11.50 25.28
C ALA A 439 7.39 -12.07 24.28
N ILE A 440 7.17 -11.87 22.97
CA ILE A 440 8.10 -12.34 21.94
C ILE A 440 9.42 -11.56 21.98
N LEU A 441 9.36 -10.24 22.16
CA LEU A 441 10.58 -9.42 22.28
C LEU A 441 11.37 -9.77 23.53
N GLU A 442 10.74 -9.94 24.69
CA GLU A 442 11.43 -10.27 25.94
C GLU A 442 12.24 -11.58 25.81
N ALA A 443 11.68 -12.61 25.16
CA ALA A 443 12.39 -13.86 24.91
C ALA A 443 13.42 -13.76 23.76
N GLY A 444 13.18 -12.85 22.81
CA GLY A 444 13.96 -12.70 21.59
C GLY A 444 15.17 -11.76 21.70
N GLU A 445 15.08 -10.69 22.47
CA GLU A 445 16.13 -9.65 22.60
C GLU A 445 17.49 -10.24 23.04
N PRO A 446 17.58 -11.12 24.06
CA PRO A 446 18.84 -11.76 24.42
C PRO A 446 19.45 -12.62 23.29
N LYS A 447 18.62 -13.06 22.34
CA LYS A 447 19.01 -13.86 21.17
C LYS A 447 19.21 -12.99 19.91
N GLY A 448 19.06 -11.67 20.04
CA GLY A 448 19.24 -10.69 18.97
C GLY A 448 18.07 -10.59 17.99
N LEU A 449 16.85 -10.92 18.42
CA LEU A 449 15.62 -10.60 17.68
C LEU A 449 15.54 -9.09 17.44
N THR A 450 15.25 -8.70 16.20
CA THR A 450 15.14 -7.29 15.80
C THR A 450 13.80 -7.03 15.10
N PRO A 451 13.13 -5.89 15.33
CA PRO A 451 11.98 -5.49 14.52
C PRO A 451 12.37 -5.37 13.04
N LEU A 452 11.55 -5.89 12.13
CA LEU A 452 11.80 -5.94 10.70
C LEU A 452 10.77 -5.06 9.96
N GLY A 453 11.23 -4.11 9.15
CA GLY A 453 10.41 -3.23 8.31
C GLY A 453 10.28 -3.72 6.86
N PHE A 454 9.45 -3.03 6.08
CA PHE A 454 9.18 -3.41 4.68
C PHE A 454 10.39 -3.31 3.75
N GLU A 455 11.28 -2.33 3.93
CA GLU A 455 12.47 -2.20 3.07
C GLU A 455 13.37 -3.44 3.16
N ALA A 456 13.55 -3.95 4.38
CA ALA A 456 14.29 -5.17 4.62
C ALA A 456 13.53 -6.42 4.14
N LEU A 457 12.21 -6.48 4.36
CA LEU A 457 11.36 -7.55 3.83
C LEU A 457 11.45 -7.66 2.31
N ASP A 458 11.47 -6.53 1.60
CA ASP A 458 11.52 -6.52 0.13
C ASP A 458 12.83 -7.14 -0.40
N MET A 459 13.97 -6.87 0.24
CA MET A 459 15.22 -7.56 -0.08
C MET A 459 15.10 -9.07 0.15
N LEU A 460 14.56 -9.48 1.32
CA LEU A 460 14.47 -10.89 1.71
C LEU A 460 13.56 -11.68 0.74
N ARG A 461 12.42 -11.09 0.36
CA ARG A 461 11.41 -11.73 -0.49
C ARG A 461 11.84 -11.80 -1.95
N VAL A 462 12.54 -10.78 -2.46
CA VAL A 462 13.09 -10.80 -3.84
C VAL A 462 14.16 -11.87 -3.95
N GLU A 463 15.08 -11.97 -2.99
CA GLU A 463 16.09 -13.02 -2.93
C GLU A 463 15.48 -14.43 -2.93
N ALA A 464 14.36 -14.61 -2.22
CA ALA A 464 13.63 -15.87 -2.12
C ALA A 464 12.66 -16.14 -3.30
N GLY A 465 12.51 -15.19 -4.23
CA GLY A 465 11.59 -15.28 -5.36
C GLY A 465 10.11 -15.34 -4.96
N LEU A 466 9.75 -14.65 -3.88
CA LEU A 466 8.35 -14.56 -3.43
C LEU A 466 7.64 -13.43 -4.17
N VAL A 467 6.49 -13.77 -4.75
CA VAL A 467 5.74 -12.90 -5.68
C VAL A 467 4.92 -11.87 -4.93
N TYR A 468 4.85 -10.66 -5.49
CA TYR A 468 4.05 -9.57 -4.96
C TYR A 468 3.02 -9.09 -5.99
N ALA A 469 1.77 -8.90 -5.54
CA ALA A 469 0.69 -8.40 -6.39
C ALA A 469 1.03 -7.01 -6.96
N GLY A 470 0.76 -6.82 -8.26
CA GLY A 470 1.12 -5.59 -8.99
C GLY A 470 2.56 -5.56 -9.51
N ALA A 471 3.46 -6.40 -8.98
CA ALA A 471 4.82 -6.56 -9.48
C ALA A 471 4.97 -7.83 -10.34
N GLU A 472 4.86 -9.01 -9.72
CA GLU A 472 5.03 -10.29 -10.43
C GLU A 472 3.74 -10.77 -11.10
N PHE A 473 2.58 -10.37 -10.60
CA PHE A 473 1.30 -10.76 -11.17
C PHE A 473 0.23 -9.66 -11.08
N CYS A 474 -0.76 -9.79 -11.95
CA CYS A 474 -2.02 -9.04 -11.97
C CYS A 474 -3.09 -9.91 -12.63
N ASP A 475 -4.27 -9.34 -12.88
CA ASP A 475 -5.40 -9.97 -13.57
C ASP A 475 -5.12 -10.38 -15.03
N GLN A 476 -3.98 -9.98 -15.58
CA GLN A 476 -3.50 -10.39 -16.91
C GLN A 476 -2.36 -11.42 -16.86
N THR A 477 -1.85 -11.75 -15.66
CA THR A 477 -0.72 -12.66 -15.50
C THR A 477 -1.18 -13.97 -14.89
N ASN A 478 -0.83 -15.10 -15.50
CA ASN A 478 -1.16 -16.42 -14.95
C ASN A 478 -0.08 -16.91 -13.96
N PRO A 479 -0.39 -17.91 -13.10
CA PRO A 479 0.56 -18.44 -12.11
C PRO A 479 1.87 -19.00 -12.68
N PHE A 480 1.90 -19.48 -13.94
CA PHE A 480 3.13 -19.98 -14.54
C PHE A 480 4.08 -18.84 -14.89
N GLU A 481 3.55 -17.77 -15.48
CA GLU A 481 4.29 -16.54 -15.79
C GLU A 481 4.73 -15.78 -14.54
N ALA A 482 3.96 -15.89 -13.45
CA ALA A 482 4.30 -15.31 -12.15
C ALA A 482 5.35 -16.11 -11.36
N GLY A 483 5.84 -17.26 -11.85
CA GLY A 483 6.85 -18.06 -11.14
C GLY A 483 6.29 -18.95 -10.02
N ILE A 484 4.98 -19.02 -9.83
CA ILE A 484 4.30 -19.87 -8.82
C ILE A 484 3.52 -21.02 -9.44
N GLY A 485 3.94 -21.50 -10.62
CA GLY A 485 3.27 -22.60 -11.35
C GLY A 485 3.14 -23.91 -10.57
N PHE A 486 3.95 -24.11 -9.52
CA PHE A 486 3.83 -25.24 -8.58
C PHE A 486 2.49 -25.24 -7.79
N THR A 487 1.76 -24.11 -7.79
CA THR A 487 0.43 -23.98 -7.19
C THR A 487 -0.70 -24.49 -8.11
N VAL A 488 -0.40 -24.87 -9.36
CA VAL A 488 -1.39 -25.34 -10.34
C VAL A 488 -1.17 -26.82 -10.66
N PRO A 489 -1.53 -27.74 -9.76
CA PRO A 489 -1.23 -29.16 -9.91
C PRO A 489 -2.25 -29.87 -10.81
N LEU A 490 -2.34 -29.48 -12.09
CA LEU A 490 -3.30 -29.99 -13.10
C LEU A 490 -3.35 -31.52 -13.19
N LYS A 491 -2.24 -32.22 -12.90
CA LYS A 491 -2.16 -33.68 -12.90
C LYS A 491 -2.83 -34.34 -11.70
N THR A 492 -3.00 -33.63 -10.58
CA THR A 492 -3.46 -34.21 -9.30
C THR A 492 -4.72 -33.55 -8.75
N LYS A 493 -5.20 -32.50 -9.42
CA LYS A 493 -6.51 -31.89 -9.23
C LYS A 493 -7.33 -32.16 -10.48
N GLU A 494 -8.12 -33.23 -10.42
CA GLU A 494 -8.97 -33.68 -11.52
C GLU A 494 -10.30 -32.90 -11.56
N ASP A 495 -10.80 -32.49 -10.38
CA ASP A 495 -11.95 -31.59 -10.26
C ASP A 495 -11.73 -30.30 -11.05
N ASP A 496 -12.81 -29.79 -11.65
CA ASP A 496 -12.79 -28.51 -12.33
C ASP A 496 -12.64 -27.34 -11.34
N PHE A 497 -12.04 -26.25 -11.80
CA PHE A 497 -11.86 -25.02 -11.03
C PHE A 497 -11.78 -23.81 -11.96
N ILE A 498 -12.08 -22.64 -11.44
CA ILE A 498 -12.14 -21.41 -12.24
C ILE A 498 -10.76 -21.10 -12.83
N GLY A 499 -10.72 -20.89 -14.14
CA GLY A 499 -9.48 -20.63 -14.89
C GLY A 499 -8.74 -21.88 -15.35
N ARG A 500 -9.20 -23.10 -15.00
CA ARG A 500 -8.51 -24.37 -15.36
C ARG A 500 -8.20 -24.48 -16.84
N ASP A 501 -9.18 -24.25 -17.72
CA ASP A 501 -9.00 -24.38 -19.17
C ASP A 501 -7.97 -23.39 -19.73
N ALA A 502 -7.98 -22.15 -19.24
CA ALA A 502 -6.97 -21.16 -19.62
C ALA A 502 -5.58 -21.56 -19.14
N LEU A 503 -5.46 -22.10 -17.93
CA LEU A 503 -4.20 -22.58 -17.37
C LEU A 503 -3.68 -23.85 -18.07
N VAL A 504 -4.57 -24.73 -18.55
CA VAL A 504 -4.17 -25.86 -19.41
C VAL A 504 -3.54 -25.34 -20.70
N ARG A 505 -4.20 -24.40 -21.39
CA ARG A 505 -3.66 -23.79 -22.62
C ARG A 505 -2.33 -23.06 -22.36
N ALA A 506 -2.24 -22.28 -21.29
CA ALA A 506 -1.03 -21.56 -20.91
C ALA A 506 0.15 -22.51 -20.63
N LYS A 507 -0.12 -23.69 -20.08
CA LYS A 507 0.90 -24.71 -19.84
C LYS A 507 1.34 -25.44 -21.10
N GLU A 508 0.42 -25.66 -22.05
CA GLU A 508 0.72 -26.28 -23.35
C GLU A 508 1.46 -25.34 -24.29
N HIS A 509 1.21 -24.03 -24.17
CA HIS A 509 1.80 -22.98 -25.00
C HIS A 509 2.36 -21.83 -24.15
N PRO A 510 3.41 -22.08 -23.33
CA PRO A 510 4.00 -21.04 -22.52
C PRO A 510 4.60 -19.95 -23.41
N GLN A 511 4.38 -18.69 -23.08
CA GLN A 511 4.94 -17.54 -23.82
C GLN A 511 5.97 -16.80 -22.99
N ARG A 512 5.75 -16.71 -21.67
CA ARG A 512 6.64 -16.03 -20.74
C ARG A 512 6.88 -16.87 -19.49
N VAL A 513 7.96 -16.54 -18.78
CA VAL A 513 8.33 -17.17 -17.53
C VAL A 513 9.03 -16.15 -16.63
N LEU A 514 8.91 -16.33 -15.31
CA LEU A 514 9.67 -15.57 -14.33
C LEU A 514 11.07 -16.18 -14.16
N VAL A 515 12.10 -15.37 -14.31
CA VAL A 515 13.50 -15.74 -14.07
C VAL A 515 14.15 -14.81 -13.04
N GLY A 516 15.32 -15.21 -12.55
CA GLY A 516 16.23 -14.30 -11.86
C GLY A 516 17.26 -13.72 -12.83
N LEU A 517 17.62 -12.45 -12.63
CA LEU A 517 18.72 -11.77 -13.30
C LEU A 517 19.76 -11.30 -12.28
N ASP A 518 21.04 -11.53 -12.57
CA ASP A 518 22.17 -10.89 -11.89
C ASP A 518 22.64 -9.71 -12.75
N LEU A 519 22.67 -8.51 -12.18
CA LEU A 519 23.09 -7.30 -12.89
C LEU A 519 24.55 -6.96 -12.59
N VAL A 520 25.24 -6.42 -13.60
CA VAL A 520 26.59 -5.88 -13.47
C VAL A 520 26.53 -4.41 -13.06
N GLY A 521 27.28 -4.06 -12.02
CA GLY A 521 27.40 -2.69 -11.51
C GLY A 521 26.46 -2.39 -10.35
N ASP A 522 26.44 -1.12 -9.96
CA ASP A 522 25.72 -0.63 -8.76
C ASP A 522 24.36 0.02 -9.07
N ASP A 523 24.01 0.19 -10.34
CA ASP A 523 22.73 0.78 -10.74
C ASP A 523 21.55 -0.13 -10.40
N LEU A 524 20.56 0.41 -9.70
CA LEU A 524 19.32 -0.30 -9.36
C LEU A 524 18.36 -0.37 -10.55
N VAL A 525 17.60 -1.46 -10.63
CA VAL A 525 16.50 -1.65 -11.57
C VAL A 525 15.17 -1.68 -10.85
N GLY A 526 14.14 -1.16 -11.50
CA GLY A 526 12.80 -1.03 -10.96
C GLY A 526 11.76 -1.76 -11.81
N THR A 527 10.59 -1.97 -11.23
CA THR A 527 9.43 -2.54 -11.93
C THR A 527 9.14 -1.77 -13.22
N GLY A 528 8.98 -2.50 -14.32
CA GLY A 528 8.67 -1.92 -15.64
C GLY A 528 9.89 -1.65 -16.52
N ASP A 529 11.13 -1.68 -15.99
CA ASP A 529 12.33 -1.52 -16.82
C ASP A 529 12.36 -2.60 -17.92
N PRO A 530 12.60 -2.24 -19.19
CA PRO A 530 12.62 -3.19 -20.29
C PRO A 530 13.91 -4.01 -20.29
N VAL A 531 13.82 -5.32 -20.53
CA VAL A 531 14.96 -6.22 -20.70
C VAL A 531 15.15 -6.51 -22.19
N MET A 532 16.37 -6.30 -22.67
CA MET A 532 16.67 -6.15 -24.09
C MET A 532 17.75 -7.15 -24.53
N ILE A 533 17.63 -7.61 -25.78
CA ILE A 533 18.73 -8.18 -26.56
C ILE A 533 18.81 -7.33 -27.83
N ASP A 534 19.96 -6.70 -28.06
CA ASP A 534 20.14 -5.68 -29.10
C ASP A 534 19.06 -4.56 -28.99
N ARG A 535 18.11 -4.56 -29.92
CA ARG A 535 16.97 -3.64 -29.97
C ARG A 535 15.64 -4.29 -29.59
N GLN A 536 15.58 -5.61 -29.47
CA GLN A 536 14.37 -6.33 -29.14
C GLN A 536 14.15 -6.33 -27.63
N GLN A 537 12.95 -5.94 -27.20
CA GLN A 537 12.54 -6.17 -25.81
C GLN A 537 12.10 -7.63 -25.66
N VAL A 538 12.82 -8.35 -24.81
CA VAL A 538 12.60 -9.79 -24.53
C VAL A 538 11.99 -10.04 -23.16
N GLY A 539 11.90 -9.01 -22.31
CA GLY A 539 11.27 -9.12 -21.00
C GLY A 539 11.05 -7.77 -20.32
N THR A 540 10.61 -7.85 -19.07
CA THR A 540 10.37 -6.69 -18.20
C THR A 540 10.73 -7.06 -16.77
N ILE A 541 11.45 -6.17 -16.10
CA ILE A 541 11.74 -6.31 -14.67
C ILE A 541 10.43 -6.21 -13.87
N THR A 542 10.18 -7.16 -12.98
CA THR A 542 9.03 -7.15 -12.08
C THR A 542 9.41 -6.59 -10.71
N SER A 543 10.53 -7.02 -10.14
CA SER A 543 11.09 -6.52 -8.88
C SER A 543 12.62 -6.49 -8.95
N GLY A 544 13.25 -5.48 -8.34
CA GLY A 544 14.71 -5.34 -8.28
C GLY A 544 15.17 -4.99 -6.87
N ALA A 545 16.29 -5.55 -6.44
CA ALA A 545 16.86 -5.29 -5.12
C ALA A 545 18.39 -5.40 -5.14
N ARG A 546 19.06 -4.67 -4.24
CA ARG A 546 20.47 -4.90 -3.93
C ARG A 546 20.57 -5.93 -2.82
N SER A 547 21.05 -7.13 -3.15
CA SER A 547 21.21 -8.22 -2.18
C SER A 547 22.48 -8.04 -1.33
N PRO A 548 22.36 -7.86 0.01
CA PRO A 548 23.53 -7.75 0.87
C PRO A 548 24.34 -9.05 0.96
N ILE A 549 23.67 -10.21 0.99
CA ILE A 549 24.35 -11.51 1.14
C ILE A 549 25.03 -11.95 -0.16
N LEU A 550 24.40 -11.71 -1.31
CA LEU A 550 24.99 -12.03 -2.61
C LEU A 550 25.99 -10.97 -3.07
N ARG A 551 25.93 -9.76 -2.49
CA ARG A 551 26.72 -8.57 -2.89
C ARG A 551 26.52 -8.22 -4.37
N LYS A 552 25.28 -8.32 -4.84
CA LYS A 552 24.88 -8.10 -6.23
C LYS A 552 23.59 -7.29 -6.31
N ASN A 553 23.41 -6.60 -7.43
CA ASN A 553 22.09 -6.16 -7.84
C ASN A 553 21.39 -7.33 -8.53
N ILE A 554 20.22 -7.68 -8.01
CA ILE A 554 19.42 -8.80 -8.49
C ILE A 554 18.05 -8.29 -8.92
N ALA A 555 17.41 -9.02 -9.83
CA ALA A 555 16.05 -8.72 -10.23
C ALA A 555 15.27 -9.96 -10.61
N LEU A 556 13.97 -9.93 -10.36
CA LEU A 556 12.99 -10.82 -10.96
C LEU A 556 12.55 -10.23 -12.29
N CYS A 557 12.47 -11.07 -13.31
CA CYS A 557 12.15 -10.66 -14.67
C CYS A 557 11.14 -11.62 -15.28
N ARG A 558 10.05 -11.07 -15.82
CA ARG A 558 9.14 -11.83 -16.67
C ARG A 558 9.61 -11.69 -18.12
N MET A 559 10.03 -12.80 -18.72
CA MET A 559 10.67 -12.79 -20.03
C MET A 559 10.14 -13.87 -20.98
N SER A 560 10.38 -13.68 -22.27
CA SER A 560 10.09 -14.64 -23.33
C SER A 560 10.80 -15.97 -23.08
N ILE A 561 10.12 -17.08 -23.30
CA ILE A 561 10.68 -18.42 -23.04
C ILE A 561 11.96 -18.69 -23.85
N GLU A 562 12.06 -18.14 -25.06
CA GLU A 562 13.17 -18.30 -26.01
C GLU A 562 14.49 -17.71 -25.49
N HIS A 563 14.43 -16.84 -24.48
CA HIS A 563 15.58 -16.15 -23.90
C HIS A 563 15.76 -16.48 -22.41
N SER A 564 15.01 -17.45 -21.89
CA SER A 564 14.96 -17.77 -20.45
C SER A 564 16.00 -18.77 -19.96
N GLU A 565 16.89 -19.24 -20.84
CA GLU A 565 17.93 -20.21 -20.47
C GLU A 565 18.96 -19.57 -19.53
N ILE A 566 19.36 -20.31 -18.49
CA ILE A 566 20.39 -19.87 -17.54
C ILE A 566 21.70 -19.61 -18.30
N GLY A 567 22.33 -18.46 -18.03
CA GLY A 567 23.52 -17.99 -18.71
C GLY A 567 23.24 -17.13 -19.94
N THR A 568 21.97 -16.90 -20.30
CA THR A 568 21.62 -15.94 -21.36
C THR A 568 22.02 -14.53 -20.92
N GLU A 569 22.83 -13.86 -21.72
CA GLU A 569 23.22 -12.46 -21.53
C GLU A 569 22.16 -11.53 -22.10
N VAL A 570 21.74 -10.55 -21.29
CA VAL A 570 20.73 -9.55 -21.63
C VAL A 570 21.16 -8.18 -21.11
N GLU A 571 20.45 -7.13 -21.51
CA GLU A 571 20.70 -5.78 -21.02
C GLU A 571 19.42 -5.14 -20.50
N VAL A 572 19.44 -4.60 -19.28
CA VAL A 572 18.31 -3.82 -18.76
C VAL A 572 18.41 -2.39 -19.26
N GLY A 573 17.36 -1.91 -19.91
CA GLY A 573 17.28 -0.55 -20.43
C GLY A 573 16.95 0.46 -19.34
N LYS A 574 17.65 1.59 -19.35
CA LYS A 574 17.37 2.78 -18.55
C LYS A 574 17.16 4.00 -19.46
N MET A 575 16.56 5.06 -18.90
CA MET A 575 16.16 6.26 -19.64
C MET A 575 15.10 5.93 -20.70
N ASP A 576 15.38 6.12 -21.98
CA ASP A 576 14.52 5.72 -23.09
C ASP A 576 14.58 4.21 -23.40
N GLY A 577 15.22 3.45 -22.50
CA GLY A 577 15.45 2.05 -22.70
C GLY A 577 16.37 1.78 -23.89
N HIS A 578 17.29 2.68 -24.26
CA HIS A 578 18.38 2.46 -25.24
C HIS A 578 19.69 3.15 -24.88
N GLN A 579 19.65 4.36 -24.31
CA GLN A 579 20.85 5.16 -24.03
C GLN A 579 21.73 4.58 -22.92
N LYS A 580 21.13 3.92 -21.94
CA LYS A 580 21.86 3.19 -20.89
C LYS A 580 21.36 1.75 -20.84
N ARG A 581 22.33 0.86 -20.87
CA ARG A 581 22.19 -0.59 -20.93
C ARG A 581 22.98 -1.16 -19.77
N LEU A 582 22.29 -1.79 -18.84
CA LEU A 582 22.89 -2.46 -17.70
C LEU A 582 23.05 -3.94 -18.06
N PRO A 583 24.27 -4.46 -18.25
CA PRO A 583 24.46 -5.87 -18.54
C PRO A 583 23.91 -6.73 -17.41
N ALA A 584 23.22 -7.82 -17.76
CA ALA A 584 22.69 -8.76 -16.82
C ALA A 584 22.69 -10.18 -17.39
N THR A 585 22.73 -11.18 -16.52
CA THR A 585 22.72 -12.59 -16.91
C THR A 585 21.54 -13.30 -16.29
N VAL A 586 20.86 -14.14 -17.05
CA VAL A 586 19.80 -15.03 -16.53
C VAL A 586 20.41 -16.07 -15.60
N VAL A 587 19.90 -16.17 -14.37
CA VAL A 587 20.38 -17.08 -13.33
C VAL A 587 19.29 -18.01 -12.82
N ARG A 588 19.71 -19.03 -12.05
CA ARG A 588 18.78 -19.95 -11.39
C ARG A 588 17.87 -19.15 -10.45
N PHE A 589 16.56 -19.35 -10.61
CA PHE A 589 15.54 -18.78 -9.73
C PHE A 589 15.18 -19.77 -8.60
N PRO A 590 14.95 -19.30 -7.36
CA PRO A 590 15.25 -17.96 -6.84
C PRO A 590 16.76 -17.73 -6.61
N HIS A 591 17.18 -16.47 -6.42
CA HIS A 591 18.59 -16.09 -6.29
C HIS A 591 19.26 -16.63 -5.01
N TYR A 592 18.51 -16.82 -3.94
CA TYR A 592 19.00 -17.34 -2.66
C TYR A 592 18.19 -18.55 -2.19
N ASP A 593 18.89 -19.57 -1.69
CA ASP A 593 18.32 -20.86 -1.24
C ASP A 593 17.31 -21.49 -2.22
N PRO A 594 17.71 -21.75 -3.49
CA PRO A 594 16.78 -22.24 -4.52
C PRO A 594 16.18 -23.62 -4.21
N ASP A 595 16.86 -24.40 -3.37
CA ASP A 595 16.42 -25.73 -2.94
C ASP A 595 15.54 -25.68 -1.69
N LYS A 596 15.32 -24.47 -1.13
CA LYS A 596 14.45 -24.18 0.02
C LYS A 596 14.84 -24.98 1.26
N GLU A 597 16.14 -25.07 1.53
CA GLU A 597 16.68 -25.81 2.67
C GLU A 597 16.40 -25.07 3.98
N ARG A 598 16.50 -23.73 4.01
CA ARG A 598 16.36 -22.92 5.22
C ARG A 598 14.93 -22.93 5.76
N VAL A 599 13.93 -22.77 4.89
CA VAL A 599 12.51 -22.83 5.31
C VAL A 599 12.10 -24.22 5.85
N ARG A 600 12.84 -25.27 5.49
CA ARG A 600 12.57 -26.67 5.92
C ARG A 600 13.34 -27.08 7.16
N SER A 601 14.40 -26.35 7.51
CA SER A 601 15.25 -26.58 8.70
C SER A 601 14.50 -26.48 10.02
#